data_AF-A0A2M8WSE1-F1
#
_entry.id   AF-A0A2M8WSE1-F1
#
_cell.length_a   1.000
_cell.length_b   1.000
_cell.length_c   1.000
_cell.angle_alpha   90.00
_cell.angle_beta   90.00
_cell.angle_gamma   90.00
#
_symmetry.space_group_name_H-M   'P 1'
#
loop_
_entity.id
_entity.type
_entity.pdbx_description
1 polymer ?
#
loop_
_entity_poly.entity_id
_entity_poly.type
_entity_poly.pdbx_seq_one_letter_code
_entity_poly.pdbx_strand_id
1 'polypeptide(L)'
;MTHPLHAGYTSPKPSRATASRPLVLPSAEMSLRRVHKAPRSRVIESAGALVWRERKGRLQVLLVHRPRYDDWSWPKGKVDPGETQAVTAVREVMEETGVHVVLGTPLPGLQYLVPDGRVKRVHYWAATPAKHRHEAALAARFPVAPVDPAEIDESRWLDVDDAAEALTRQADRQPLVALVREHEHERLVTRPLVVVRHGTAMQRAYWAGTELTRPLLPAGWAQAAALVPILAAYGVVDLVTSEWTRCAQTVALYARAAGLEPHQHDRLTEADHKRSPALVAAIVRDLLDSPIPAALCTHRPVLPTVLDVLAEHSRRPVADALPQHDPFLEPGDAVVAHVATTAKGPRVVAAETVRPVV
;
A
#
# COMPACT_ATOMS: atom_id res chain seq x y z
N MET A 1 37.63 -74.09 27.58
CA MET A 1 38.36 -75.04 26.71
C MET A 1 37.44 -75.41 25.56
N THR A 2 38.03 -75.52 24.35
CA THR A 2 37.58 -76.36 23.22
C THR A 2 36.23 -76.06 22.52
N HIS A 3 36.35 -75.47 21.33
CA HIS A 3 35.73 -75.88 20.04
C HIS A 3 35.53 -77.41 19.86
N PRO A 4 34.93 -78.01 18.78
CA PRO A 4 34.42 -77.49 17.47
C PRO A 4 33.21 -78.31 16.85
N LEU A 5 33.00 -78.13 15.52
CA LEU A 5 32.54 -79.07 14.44
C LEU A 5 31.03 -79.19 14.13
N HIS A 6 30.51 -78.96 12.90
CA HIS A 6 30.73 -79.49 11.52
C HIS A 6 29.89 -80.73 11.14
N ALA A 7 29.03 -80.59 10.12
CA ALA A 7 28.60 -81.57 9.09
C ALA A 7 27.56 -80.85 8.17
N GLY A 8 27.58 -80.83 6.84
CA GLY A 8 27.64 -81.94 5.87
C GLY A 8 26.30 -82.70 5.85
N TYR A 9 25.59 -83.03 4.77
CA TYR A 9 25.80 -83.03 3.31
C TYR A 9 24.45 -83.39 2.62
N THR A 10 24.20 -82.79 1.45
CA THR A 10 23.33 -83.11 0.27
C THR A 10 22.01 -83.92 0.25
N SER A 11 21.15 -83.44 -0.66
CA SER A 11 19.80 -83.79 -1.15
C SER A 11 19.54 -85.16 -1.82
N PRO A 12 18.25 -85.46 -2.12
CA PRO A 12 17.84 -86.07 -3.38
C PRO A 12 16.79 -85.26 -4.18
N LYS A 13 16.74 -85.53 -5.50
CA LYS A 13 15.95 -84.86 -6.57
C LYS A 13 14.44 -85.15 -6.55
N PRO A 14 13.63 -84.31 -7.24
CA PRO A 14 12.65 -84.81 -8.23
C PRO A 14 12.61 -83.98 -9.53
N SER A 15 12.59 -84.61 -10.71
CA SER A 15 11.44 -84.96 -11.58
C SER A 15 10.95 -83.82 -12.51
N ARG A 16 10.85 -84.14 -13.81
CA ARG A 16 10.51 -83.28 -14.96
C ARG A 16 9.04 -83.49 -15.34
N ALA A 17 8.29 -82.41 -15.56
CA ALA A 17 7.12 -82.39 -16.46
C ALA A 17 6.92 -80.98 -17.09
N THR A 18 7.18 -80.94 -18.40
CA THR A 18 6.60 -80.13 -19.49
C THR A 18 5.99 -78.74 -19.26
N ALA A 19 6.74 -77.75 -19.77
CA ALA A 19 6.40 -76.57 -20.57
C ALA A 19 4.98 -75.98 -20.57
N SER A 20 4.88 -74.73 -20.11
CA SER A 20 3.91 -73.73 -20.58
C SER A 20 4.61 -72.35 -20.54
N ARG A 21 4.72 -71.67 -21.69
CA ARG A 21 5.37 -70.35 -21.82
C ARG A 21 4.60 -69.29 -21.02
N PRO A 22 5.23 -68.55 -20.09
CA PRO A 22 4.60 -67.40 -19.46
C PRO A 22 4.51 -66.22 -20.44
N LEU A 23 3.34 -65.62 -20.47
CA LEU A 23 3.02 -64.36 -21.13
C LEU A 23 3.92 -63.25 -20.54
N VAL A 24 4.83 -62.69 -21.33
CA VAL A 24 5.63 -61.52 -20.94
C VAL A 24 4.70 -60.31 -20.97
N LEU A 25 4.29 -59.83 -19.80
CA LEU A 25 3.66 -58.51 -19.67
C LEU A 25 4.74 -57.44 -19.92
N PRO A 26 4.51 -56.46 -20.82
CA PRO A 26 5.45 -55.36 -20.98
C PRO A 26 5.49 -54.56 -19.67
N SER A 27 6.71 -54.32 -19.20
CA SER A 27 7.00 -53.43 -18.08
C SER A 27 6.41 -52.04 -18.35
N ALA A 28 5.44 -51.64 -17.53
CA ALA A 28 4.93 -50.29 -17.49
C ALA A 28 6.06 -49.35 -17.04
N GLU A 29 6.73 -48.71 -18.01
CA GLU A 29 7.48 -47.50 -17.74
C GLU A 29 6.48 -46.48 -17.18
N MET A 30 6.62 -46.23 -15.88
CA MET A 30 5.98 -45.14 -15.17
C MET A 30 6.41 -43.83 -15.84
N SER A 31 5.62 -43.38 -16.82
CA SER A 31 5.67 -42.03 -17.33
C SER A 31 5.48 -41.10 -16.14
N LEU A 32 6.58 -40.52 -15.68
CA LEU A 32 6.60 -39.38 -14.78
C LEU A 32 5.76 -38.31 -15.46
N ARG A 33 4.47 -38.27 -15.12
CA ARG A 33 3.62 -37.11 -15.37
C ARG A 33 4.40 -35.95 -14.79
N ARG A 34 4.97 -35.11 -15.67
CA ARG A 34 5.45 -33.79 -15.28
C ARG A 34 4.29 -33.17 -14.52
N VAL A 35 4.43 -33.03 -13.21
CA VAL A 35 3.63 -32.10 -12.45
C VAL A 35 3.86 -30.78 -13.17
N HIS A 36 2.89 -30.36 -13.97
CA HIS A 36 2.85 -29.00 -14.47
C HIS A 36 2.77 -28.16 -13.22
N LYS A 37 3.92 -27.65 -12.78
CA LYS A 37 3.99 -26.56 -11.83
C LYS A 37 3.09 -25.50 -12.43
N ALA A 38 1.89 -25.34 -11.88
CA ALA A 38 0.97 -24.32 -12.33
C ALA A 38 1.78 -23.03 -12.48
N PRO A 39 1.73 -22.32 -13.62
CA PRO A 39 2.40 -21.05 -13.72
C PRO A 39 1.94 -20.24 -12.51
N ARG A 40 2.88 -19.69 -11.73
CA ARG A 40 2.54 -18.76 -10.65
C ARG A 40 1.77 -17.64 -11.34
N SER A 41 0.44 -17.68 -11.29
CA SER A 41 -0.37 -16.74 -12.02
C SER A 41 -0.08 -15.38 -11.40
N ARG A 42 0.64 -14.54 -12.16
CA ARG A 42 1.06 -13.23 -11.67
C ARG A 42 -0.22 -12.44 -11.47
N VAL A 43 -0.47 -12.01 -10.22
CA VAL A 43 -1.59 -11.13 -9.91
C VAL A 43 -1.42 -9.86 -10.74
N ILE A 44 -2.46 -9.46 -11.45
CA ILE A 44 -2.52 -8.18 -12.15
C ILE A 44 -3.01 -7.18 -11.12
N GLU A 45 -2.09 -6.37 -10.60
CA GLU A 45 -2.41 -5.29 -9.70
C GLU A 45 -2.98 -4.10 -10.49
N SER A 46 -4.05 -3.52 -9.97
CA SER A 46 -4.70 -2.35 -10.53
C SER A 46 -5.15 -1.45 -9.38
N ALA A 47 -5.23 -0.16 -9.63
CA ALA A 47 -5.67 0.80 -8.63
C ALA A 47 -6.49 1.92 -9.27
N GLY A 48 -7.39 2.50 -8.47
CA GLY A 48 -8.26 3.58 -8.89
C GLY A 48 -8.87 4.29 -7.71
N ALA A 49 -9.83 5.17 -7.96
CA ALA A 49 -10.50 5.88 -6.88
C ALA A 49 -11.98 6.14 -7.17
N LEU A 50 -12.76 6.19 -6.10
CA LEU A 50 -14.09 6.79 -6.10
C LEU A 50 -13.90 8.28 -5.84
N VAL A 51 -13.81 9.06 -6.91
CA VAL A 51 -13.71 10.51 -6.80
C VAL A 51 -15.08 11.05 -6.42
N TRP A 52 -15.16 11.70 -5.27
CA TRP A 52 -16.42 12.18 -4.71
C TRP A 52 -16.38 13.68 -4.41
N ARG A 53 -17.56 14.28 -4.36
CA ARG A 53 -17.77 15.66 -3.89
C ARG A 53 -19.17 15.78 -3.29
N GLU A 54 -19.35 16.78 -2.44
CA GLU A 54 -20.69 17.23 -2.07
C GLU A 54 -21.10 18.43 -2.92
N ARG A 55 -22.29 18.37 -3.50
CA ARG A 55 -22.87 19.47 -4.27
C ARG A 55 -24.34 19.62 -3.91
N LYS A 56 -24.74 20.82 -3.44
CA LYS A 56 -26.12 21.10 -3.00
C LYS A 56 -26.64 20.09 -1.96
N GLY A 57 -25.78 19.69 -1.02
CA GLY A 57 -26.12 18.72 0.03
C GLY A 57 -26.23 17.26 -0.42
N ARG A 58 -25.86 16.95 -1.67
CA ARG A 58 -25.88 15.58 -2.21
C ARG A 58 -24.46 15.09 -2.45
N LEU A 59 -24.19 13.85 -2.06
CA LEU A 59 -22.97 13.14 -2.40
C LEU A 59 -23.01 12.78 -3.90
N GLN A 60 -21.98 13.20 -4.62
CA GLN A 60 -21.79 12.87 -6.03
C GLN A 60 -20.48 12.13 -6.22
N VAL A 61 -20.44 11.24 -7.20
CA VAL A 61 -19.25 10.46 -7.59
C VAL A 61 -18.98 10.59 -9.09
N LEU A 62 -17.72 10.41 -9.48
CA LEU A 62 -17.28 10.48 -10.87
C LEU A 62 -17.14 9.06 -11.44
N LEU A 63 -17.88 8.77 -12.52
CA LEU A 63 -17.72 7.56 -13.32
C LEU A 63 -17.11 7.89 -14.67
N VAL A 64 -16.49 6.88 -15.29
CA VAL A 64 -15.99 6.93 -16.66
C VAL A 64 -16.69 5.89 -17.53
N HIS A 65 -16.89 6.24 -18.80
CA HIS A 65 -17.45 5.36 -19.82
C HIS A 65 -16.34 4.83 -20.73
N ARG A 66 -16.40 3.54 -21.08
CA ARG A 66 -15.43 2.88 -21.97
C ARG A 66 -16.09 2.42 -23.27
N PRO A 67 -15.84 3.08 -24.42
CA PRO A 67 -16.44 2.75 -25.70
C PRO A 67 -16.28 1.28 -26.11
N ARG A 68 -15.10 0.70 -25.83
CA ARG A 68 -14.78 -0.68 -26.18
C ARG A 68 -15.72 -1.71 -25.55
N TYR A 69 -16.25 -1.42 -24.37
CA TYR A 69 -17.09 -2.33 -23.60
C TYR A 69 -18.53 -1.83 -23.46
N ASP A 70 -18.79 -0.58 -23.85
CA ASP A 70 -20.05 0.13 -23.60
C ASP A 70 -20.43 0.03 -22.12
N ASP A 71 -19.46 0.30 -21.24
CA ASP A 71 -19.61 0.13 -19.79
C ASP A 71 -19.21 1.36 -18.99
N TRP A 72 -19.88 1.54 -17.85
CA TRP A 72 -19.58 2.57 -16.86
C TRP A 72 -18.89 1.92 -15.66
N SER A 73 -17.77 2.51 -15.24
CA SER A 73 -17.01 2.00 -14.10
C SER A 73 -16.25 3.10 -13.38
N TRP A 74 -15.62 2.74 -12.26
CA TRP A 74 -14.68 3.62 -11.56
C TRP A 74 -13.41 3.84 -12.40
N PRO A 75 -12.83 5.06 -12.36
CA PRO A 75 -11.56 5.31 -12.99
C PRO A 75 -10.45 4.50 -12.33
N LYS A 76 -9.70 3.74 -13.12
CA LYS A 76 -8.66 2.79 -12.67
C LYS A 76 -7.85 2.22 -13.83
N GLY A 77 -6.63 1.82 -13.53
CA GLY A 77 -5.84 1.00 -14.44
C GLY A 77 -4.75 0.22 -13.73
N LYS A 78 -3.77 -0.24 -14.51
CA LYS A 78 -2.77 -1.21 -14.03
C LYS A 78 -1.66 -0.46 -13.29
N VAL A 79 -1.12 -1.12 -12.26
CA VAL A 79 0.07 -0.61 -11.58
C VAL A 79 1.27 -0.76 -12.51
N ASP A 80 1.94 0.35 -12.80
CA ASP A 80 3.13 0.37 -13.63
C ASP A 80 4.40 -0.04 -12.84
N PRO A 81 5.45 -0.52 -13.53
CA PRO A 81 6.72 -0.84 -12.88
C PRO A 81 7.26 0.37 -12.10
N GLY A 82 7.53 0.19 -10.81
CA GLY A 82 8.04 1.26 -9.94
C GLY A 82 6.97 2.10 -9.25
N GLU A 83 5.68 1.85 -9.51
CA GLU A 83 4.59 2.54 -8.81
C GLU A 83 4.05 1.77 -7.61
N THR A 84 3.56 2.52 -6.62
CA THR A 84 2.66 1.98 -5.60
C THR A 84 1.21 2.11 -6.07
N GLN A 85 0.31 1.33 -5.49
CA GLN A 85 -1.12 1.37 -5.83
C GLN A 85 -1.72 2.78 -5.63
N ALA A 86 -1.32 3.49 -4.58
CA ALA A 86 -1.79 4.86 -4.32
C ALA A 86 -1.37 5.84 -5.42
N VAL A 87 -0.12 5.72 -5.91
CA VAL A 87 0.39 6.55 -7.01
C VAL A 87 -0.36 6.24 -8.30
N THR A 88 -0.53 4.94 -8.61
CA THR A 88 -1.33 4.48 -9.74
C THR A 88 -2.76 5.02 -9.68
N ALA A 89 -3.44 4.95 -8.53
CA ALA A 89 -4.81 5.45 -8.40
C ALA A 89 -4.94 6.93 -8.78
N VAL A 90 -3.98 7.77 -8.35
CA VAL A 90 -3.97 9.21 -8.69
C VAL A 90 -3.67 9.44 -10.15
N ARG A 91 -2.70 8.70 -10.71
CA ARG A 91 -2.34 8.78 -12.13
C ARG A 91 -3.54 8.42 -13.00
N GLU A 92 -4.13 7.25 -12.79
CA GLU A 92 -5.25 6.72 -13.58
C GLU A 92 -6.47 7.65 -13.55
N VAL A 93 -6.80 8.21 -12.37
CA VAL A 93 -7.86 9.22 -12.29
C VAL A 93 -7.53 10.45 -13.15
N MET A 94 -6.29 10.92 -13.11
CA MET A 94 -5.87 12.05 -13.94
C MET A 94 -5.91 11.72 -15.44
N GLU A 95 -5.43 10.54 -15.84
CA GLU A 95 -5.41 10.08 -17.24
C GLU A 95 -6.84 9.97 -17.80
N GLU A 96 -7.75 9.31 -17.07
CA GLU A 96 -9.09 8.98 -17.54
C GLU A 96 -10.12 10.10 -17.37
N THR A 97 -9.89 11.06 -16.45
CA THR A 97 -10.88 12.09 -16.13
C THR A 97 -10.37 13.53 -16.25
N GLY A 98 -9.05 13.73 -16.33
CA GLY A 98 -8.42 15.05 -16.26
C GLY A 98 -8.53 15.74 -14.90
N VAL A 99 -9.05 15.06 -13.86
CA VAL A 99 -9.26 15.63 -12.53
C VAL A 99 -8.06 15.33 -11.64
N HIS A 100 -7.35 16.37 -11.20
CA HIS A 100 -6.40 16.24 -10.11
C HIS A 100 -7.11 15.91 -8.80
N VAL A 101 -6.74 14.81 -8.15
CA VAL A 101 -7.34 14.36 -6.88
C VAL A 101 -6.31 14.20 -5.78
N VAL A 102 -6.76 14.23 -4.52
CA VAL A 102 -6.01 13.74 -3.35
C VAL A 102 -6.74 12.56 -2.73
N LEU A 103 -5.98 11.56 -2.30
CA LEU A 103 -6.54 10.34 -1.71
C LEU A 103 -6.95 10.57 -0.25
N GLY A 104 -8.08 9.98 0.12
CA GLY A 104 -8.54 9.80 1.49
C GLY A 104 -8.58 8.31 1.83
N THR A 105 -9.52 7.91 2.67
CA THR A 105 -9.65 6.55 3.23
C THR A 105 -9.67 5.46 2.14
N PRO A 106 -8.93 4.33 2.30
CA PRO A 106 -9.04 3.17 1.43
C PRO A 106 -10.44 2.55 1.50
N LEU A 107 -10.94 2.10 0.35
CA LEU A 107 -12.23 1.45 0.18
C LEU A 107 -12.05 -0.03 -0.14
N PRO A 108 -13.09 -0.86 0.02
CA PRO A 108 -13.03 -2.26 -0.41
C PRO A 108 -12.61 -2.39 -1.87
N GLY A 109 -11.51 -3.11 -2.10
CA GLY A 109 -11.06 -3.49 -3.42
C GLY A 109 -11.87 -4.65 -4.02
N LEU A 110 -11.54 -5.01 -5.25
CA LEU A 110 -12.14 -6.14 -5.97
C LEU A 110 -11.09 -7.17 -6.37
N GLN A 111 -11.47 -8.44 -6.42
CA GLN A 111 -10.61 -9.52 -6.89
C GLN A 111 -11.42 -10.49 -7.76
N TYR A 112 -10.96 -10.73 -8.98
CA TYR A 112 -11.63 -11.62 -9.93
C TYR A 112 -10.66 -12.25 -10.93
N LEU A 113 -11.05 -13.34 -11.57
CA LEU A 113 -10.26 -13.97 -12.63
C LEU A 113 -10.50 -13.26 -13.96
N VAL A 114 -9.42 -12.99 -14.69
CA VAL A 114 -9.49 -12.57 -16.10
C VAL A 114 -9.52 -13.81 -17.02
N PRO A 115 -9.93 -13.68 -18.30
CA PRO A 115 -10.13 -14.84 -19.20
C PRO A 115 -8.92 -15.78 -19.36
N ASP A 116 -7.70 -15.27 -19.17
CA ASP A 116 -6.47 -16.05 -19.23
C ASP A 116 -6.10 -16.78 -17.91
N GLY A 117 -7.01 -16.75 -16.92
CA GLY A 117 -6.85 -17.45 -15.64
C GLY A 117 -6.01 -16.70 -14.60
N ARG A 118 -5.49 -15.50 -14.89
CA ARG A 118 -4.83 -14.67 -13.88
C ARG A 118 -5.83 -14.03 -12.93
N VAL A 119 -5.39 -13.79 -11.70
CA VAL A 119 -6.14 -12.99 -10.73
C VAL A 119 -5.88 -11.51 -11.02
N LYS A 120 -6.94 -10.74 -11.25
CA LYS A 120 -6.90 -9.28 -11.21
C LYS A 120 -7.34 -8.81 -9.82
N ARG A 121 -6.54 -7.93 -9.22
CA ARG A 121 -6.80 -7.30 -7.93
C ARG A 121 -6.86 -5.79 -8.14
N VAL A 122 -7.94 -5.17 -7.70
CA VAL A 122 -8.17 -3.72 -7.83
C VAL A 122 -8.25 -3.12 -6.43
N HIS A 123 -7.44 -2.11 -6.18
CA HIS A 123 -7.46 -1.33 -4.93
C HIS A 123 -8.16 0.00 -5.19
N TYR A 124 -9.02 0.42 -4.27
CA TYR A 124 -9.76 1.67 -4.39
C TYR A 124 -9.54 2.55 -3.17
N TRP A 125 -9.51 3.86 -3.40
CA TRP A 125 -9.55 4.89 -2.36
C TRP A 125 -10.76 5.78 -2.58
N ALA A 126 -11.31 6.35 -1.50
CA ALA A 126 -12.08 7.57 -1.61
C ALA A 126 -11.11 8.69 -2.00
N ALA A 127 -11.48 9.52 -2.97
CA ALA A 127 -10.66 10.65 -3.37
C ALA A 127 -11.49 11.91 -3.55
N THR A 128 -10.90 13.07 -3.28
CA THR A 128 -11.56 14.37 -3.53
C THR A 128 -10.80 15.13 -4.60
N PRO A 129 -11.50 15.95 -5.43
CA PRO A 129 -10.83 16.92 -6.28
C PRO A 129 -9.87 17.78 -5.46
N ALA A 130 -8.64 17.94 -5.96
CA ALA A 130 -7.66 18.78 -5.33
C ALA A 130 -8.15 20.24 -5.29
N LYS A 131 -7.76 20.95 -4.23
CA LYS A 131 -8.13 22.35 -3.97
C LYS A 131 -6.85 23.16 -3.88
N HIS A 132 -6.97 24.49 -3.82
CA HIS A 132 -5.82 25.40 -3.72
C HIS A 132 -4.86 25.04 -2.57
N ARG A 133 -5.38 24.60 -1.42
CA ARG A 133 -4.56 24.13 -0.29
C ARG A 133 -3.66 22.92 -0.59
N HIS A 134 -3.82 22.24 -1.73
CA HIS A 134 -3.00 21.09 -2.13
C HIS A 134 -1.98 21.46 -3.24
N GLU A 135 -1.83 22.75 -3.58
CA GLU A 135 -0.97 23.20 -4.69
C GLU A 135 0.48 22.74 -4.55
N ALA A 136 1.06 22.83 -3.35
CA ALA A 136 2.40 22.31 -3.07
C ALA A 136 2.52 20.80 -3.37
N ALA A 137 1.52 20.01 -2.99
CA ALA A 137 1.50 18.57 -3.28
C ALA A 137 1.36 18.29 -4.78
N LEU A 138 0.61 19.11 -5.52
CA LEU A 138 0.46 18.98 -6.97
C LEU A 138 1.75 19.35 -7.70
N ALA A 139 2.50 20.35 -7.23
CA ALA A 139 3.79 20.74 -7.79
C ALA A 139 4.82 19.60 -7.73
N ALA A 140 4.70 18.71 -6.74
CA ALA A 140 5.54 17.52 -6.61
C ALA A 140 5.14 16.34 -7.51
N ARG A 141 4.09 16.45 -8.33
CA ARG A 141 3.63 15.39 -9.24
C ARG A 141 4.29 15.49 -10.60
N PHE A 142 4.55 14.34 -11.21
CA PHE A 142 4.93 14.30 -12.61
C PHE A 142 3.73 14.64 -13.51
N PRO A 143 3.95 15.30 -14.66
CA PRO A 143 2.92 15.47 -15.66
C PRO A 143 2.35 14.12 -16.11
N VAL A 144 1.04 14.07 -16.30
CA VAL A 144 0.30 12.88 -16.73
C VAL A 144 -0.44 13.25 -18.02
N ALA A 145 -0.26 12.46 -19.06
CA ALA A 145 -0.97 12.64 -20.33
C ALA A 145 -2.38 12.02 -20.23
N PRO A 146 -3.41 12.62 -20.85
CA PRO A 146 -4.73 12.01 -20.89
C PRO A 146 -4.71 10.69 -21.67
N VAL A 147 -5.63 9.78 -21.35
CA VAL A 147 -5.86 8.56 -22.15
C VAL A 147 -6.40 8.88 -23.53
N ASP A 148 -6.29 7.91 -24.44
CA ASP A 148 -6.90 7.98 -25.77
C ASP A 148 -8.44 8.00 -25.64
N PRO A 149 -9.16 8.90 -26.36
CA PRO A 149 -10.63 8.88 -26.41
C PRO A 149 -11.26 7.54 -26.82
N ALA A 150 -10.53 6.67 -27.52
CA ALA A 150 -10.96 5.31 -27.82
C ALA A 150 -10.98 4.38 -26.58
N GLU A 151 -10.26 4.74 -25.52
CA GLU A 151 -10.27 4.05 -24.23
C GLU A 151 -11.33 4.63 -23.29
N ILE A 152 -11.39 5.95 -23.16
CA ILE A 152 -12.38 6.68 -22.36
C ILE A 152 -12.89 7.88 -23.16
N ASP A 153 -14.17 7.90 -23.51
CA ASP A 153 -14.80 8.99 -24.26
C ASP A 153 -15.55 9.99 -23.37
N GLU A 154 -16.01 9.54 -22.20
CA GLU A 154 -16.81 10.35 -21.29
C GLU A 154 -16.46 10.11 -19.81
N SER A 155 -16.51 11.18 -19.02
CA SER A 155 -16.61 11.10 -17.55
C SER A 155 -17.79 11.93 -17.05
N ARG A 156 -18.49 11.42 -16.03
CA ARG A 156 -19.74 12.02 -15.55
C ARG A 156 -19.83 12.02 -14.03
N TRP A 157 -20.20 13.18 -13.48
CA TRP A 157 -20.62 13.30 -12.08
C TRP A 157 -22.06 12.86 -11.93
N LEU A 158 -22.30 11.88 -11.07
CA LEU A 158 -23.62 11.30 -10.78
C LEU A 158 -23.92 11.38 -9.29
N ASP A 159 -25.20 11.51 -8.95
CA ASP A 159 -25.65 11.28 -7.58
C ASP A 159 -25.51 9.77 -7.26
N VAL A 160 -25.45 9.40 -5.97
CA VAL A 160 -25.19 8.02 -5.53
C VAL A 160 -26.14 6.99 -6.16
N ASP A 161 -27.44 7.30 -6.20
CA ASP A 161 -28.45 6.37 -6.74
C ASP A 161 -28.25 6.15 -8.24
N ASP A 162 -28.07 7.25 -8.99
CA ASP A 162 -27.80 7.20 -10.43
C ASP A 162 -26.48 6.47 -10.74
N ALA A 163 -25.46 6.66 -9.91
CA ALA A 163 -24.19 5.95 -10.04
C ALA A 163 -24.36 4.45 -9.80
N ALA A 164 -25.15 4.05 -8.80
CA ALA A 164 -25.43 2.64 -8.53
C ALA A 164 -26.16 1.97 -9.71
N GLU A 165 -27.07 2.68 -10.37
CA GLU A 165 -27.76 2.23 -11.58
C GLU A 165 -26.84 2.17 -12.79
N ALA A 166 -25.99 3.18 -12.99
CA ALA A 166 -25.10 3.28 -14.14
C ALA A 166 -23.98 2.23 -14.12
N LEU A 167 -23.44 1.87 -12.94
CA LEU A 167 -22.37 0.89 -12.81
C LEU A 167 -22.75 -0.46 -13.43
N THR A 168 -22.09 -0.80 -14.54
CA THR A 168 -22.40 -1.98 -15.34
C THR A 168 -22.09 -3.28 -14.57
N ARG A 169 -21.01 -3.30 -13.77
CA ARG A 169 -20.66 -4.46 -12.95
C ARG A 169 -21.24 -4.30 -11.56
N GLN A 170 -22.08 -5.24 -11.15
CA GLN A 170 -22.66 -5.25 -9.80
C GLN A 170 -21.60 -5.21 -8.69
N ALA A 171 -20.44 -5.83 -8.90
CA ALA A 171 -19.34 -5.83 -7.93
C ALA A 171 -18.77 -4.42 -7.68
N ASP A 172 -18.81 -3.52 -8.67
CA ASP A 172 -18.33 -2.13 -8.50
C ASP A 172 -19.23 -1.31 -7.55
N ARG A 173 -20.41 -1.82 -7.17
CA ARG A 173 -21.26 -1.20 -6.14
C ARG A 173 -20.71 -1.40 -4.72
N GLN A 174 -19.86 -2.40 -4.49
CA GLN A 174 -19.28 -2.66 -3.17
C GLN A 174 -18.49 -1.46 -2.60
N PRO A 175 -17.54 -0.85 -3.33
CA PRO A 175 -16.87 0.36 -2.85
C PRO A 175 -17.82 1.56 -2.72
N LEU A 176 -18.88 1.66 -3.55
CA LEU A 176 -19.89 2.72 -3.42
C LEU A 176 -20.63 2.63 -2.09
N VAL A 177 -21.09 1.43 -1.71
CA VAL A 177 -21.77 1.20 -0.43
C VAL A 177 -20.86 1.58 0.74
N ALA A 178 -19.56 1.25 0.66
CA ALA A 178 -18.60 1.64 1.69
C ALA A 178 -18.40 3.17 1.74
N LEU A 179 -18.29 3.83 0.59
CA LEU A 179 -18.19 5.29 0.49
C LEU A 179 -19.40 5.99 1.15
N VAL A 180 -20.61 5.56 0.79
CA VAL A 180 -21.87 6.08 1.35
C VAL A 180 -21.92 5.87 2.86
N ARG A 181 -21.54 4.68 3.33
CA ARG A 181 -21.49 4.40 4.77
C ARG A 181 -20.52 5.34 5.50
N GLU A 182 -19.34 5.61 4.95
CA GLU A 182 -18.39 6.55 5.57
C GLU A 182 -18.91 8.00 5.52
N HIS A 183 -19.66 8.37 4.47
CA HIS A 183 -20.32 9.67 4.36
C HIS A 183 -21.42 9.86 5.42
N GLU A 184 -22.33 8.91 5.55
CA GLU A 184 -23.45 8.93 6.52
C GLU A 184 -22.97 9.03 7.97
N HIS A 185 -21.77 8.54 8.26
CA HIS A 185 -21.18 8.64 9.59
C HIS A 185 -20.20 9.81 9.75
N GLU A 186 -20.14 10.74 8.79
CA GLU A 186 -19.26 11.92 8.82
C GLU A 186 -17.77 11.56 8.95
N ARG A 187 -17.34 10.44 8.36
CA ARG A 187 -15.95 9.95 8.38
C ARG A 187 -15.26 10.01 7.02
N LEU A 188 -15.98 10.41 5.97
CA LEU A 188 -15.45 10.43 4.60
C LEU A 188 -14.50 11.60 4.34
N VAL A 189 -14.73 12.77 4.97
CA VAL A 189 -13.81 13.90 4.93
C VAL A 189 -12.63 13.60 5.84
N THR A 190 -11.50 13.22 5.26
CA THR A 190 -10.26 12.99 6.00
C THR A 190 -9.14 13.88 5.48
N ARG A 191 -8.11 14.02 6.32
CA ARG A 191 -6.79 14.47 5.92
C ARG A 191 -5.73 13.46 6.38
N PRO A 192 -4.60 13.34 5.70
CA PRO A 192 -3.57 12.40 6.11
C PRO A 192 -2.70 12.98 7.25
N LEU A 193 -2.23 12.08 8.10
CA LEU A 193 -0.96 12.20 8.82
C LEU A 193 -0.09 11.02 8.38
N VAL A 194 0.93 11.30 7.57
CA VAL A 194 1.84 10.27 7.05
C VAL A 194 3.06 10.13 7.95
N VAL A 195 3.20 9.01 8.65
CA VAL A 195 4.37 8.72 9.49
C VAL A 195 5.39 7.93 8.67
N VAL A 196 6.58 8.50 8.47
CA VAL A 196 7.65 7.94 7.65
C VAL A 196 8.81 7.51 8.54
N ARG A 197 9.25 6.25 8.42
CA ARG A 197 10.56 5.87 8.96
C ARG A 197 11.64 6.33 7.99
N HIS A 198 12.70 6.97 8.49
CA HIS A 198 13.81 7.39 7.64
C HIS A 198 14.33 6.26 6.74
N GLY A 199 14.86 6.61 5.57
CA GLY A 199 15.44 5.67 4.62
C GLY A 199 16.68 4.95 5.16
N THR A 200 17.16 3.97 4.39
CA THR A 200 18.34 3.19 4.72
C THR A 200 19.56 4.10 4.89
N ALA A 201 20.13 4.09 6.09
CA ALA A 201 21.24 4.97 6.49
C ALA A 201 22.52 4.19 6.77
N MET A 202 23.65 4.88 6.74
CA MET A 202 24.95 4.28 7.05
C MET A 202 24.92 3.63 8.43
N GLN A 203 25.51 2.44 8.60
CA GLN A 203 25.51 1.80 9.91
C GLN A 203 26.40 2.56 10.90
N ARG A 204 26.01 2.56 12.17
CA ARG A 204 26.71 3.28 13.25
C ARG A 204 28.20 2.93 13.31
N ALA A 205 28.53 1.65 13.19
CA ALA A 205 29.90 1.14 13.30
C ALA A 205 30.85 1.67 12.20
N TYR A 206 30.32 2.14 11.07
CA TYR A 206 31.11 2.62 9.93
C TYR A 206 31.04 4.13 9.75
N TRP A 207 30.38 4.86 10.67
CA TRP A 207 30.25 6.30 10.61
C TRP A 207 31.20 6.98 11.60
N ALA A 208 32.15 7.76 11.10
CA ALA A 208 33.14 8.47 11.92
C ALA A 208 32.61 9.79 12.51
N GLY A 209 31.45 10.27 12.07
CA GLY A 209 30.81 11.49 12.58
C GLY A 209 29.86 11.22 13.76
N THR A 210 29.05 12.23 14.10
CA THR A 210 28.03 12.10 15.16
C THR A 210 26.74 11.47 14.65
N GLU A 211 25.87 10.99 15.54
CA GLU A 211 24.53 10.50 15.15
C GLU A 211 23.69 11.55 14.42
N LEU A 212 23.85 12.83 14.79
CA LEU A 212 23.17 13.97 14.16
C LEU A 212 23.47 14.05 12.66
N THR A 213 24.71 13.74 12.26
CA THR A 213 25.19 13.90 10.88
C THR A 213 25.17 12.60 10.07
N ARG A 214 24.72 11.48 10.63
CA ARG A 214 24.75 10.17 9.96
C ARG A 214 23.82 10.16 8.74
N PRO A 215 24.35 9.96 7.51
CA PRO A 215 23.58 10.18 6.30
C PRO A 215 22.85 8.93 5.79
N LEU A 216 21.95 9.13 4.83
CA LEU A 216 21.40 8.08 3.99
C LEU A 216 22.48 7.41 3.11
N LEU A 217 22.29 6.13 2.85
CA LEU A 217 22.99 5.39 1.79
C LEU A 217 22.30 5.62 0.43
N PRO A 218 22.90 5.23 -0.70
CA PRO A 218 22.24 5.30 -2.02
C PRO A 218 20.86 4.66 -2.06
N ALA A 219 20.68 3.50 -1.40
CA ALA A 219 19.37 2.86 -1.26
C ALA A 219 18.37 3.74 -0.48
N GLY A 220 18.82 4.45 0.56
CA GLY A 220 17.98 5.40 1.29
C GLY A 220 17.56 6.60 0.46
N TRP A 221 18.43 7.09 -0.43
CA TRP A 221 18.07 8.14 -1.39
C TRP A 221 17.06 7.66 -2.44
N ALA A 222 17.18 6.42 -2.91
CA ALA A 222 16.16 5.82 -3.79
C ALA A 222 14.80 5.74 -3.08
N GLN A 223 14.78 5.33 -1.80
CA GLN A 223 13.56 5.33 -0.98
C GLN A 223 12.98 6.74 -0.80
N ALA A 224 13.82 7.74 -0.55
CA ALA A 224 13.41 9.14 -0.47
C ALA A 224 12.79 9.64 -1.78
N ALA A 225 13.33 9.24 -2.94
CA ALA A 225 12.78 9.59 -4.24
C ALA A 225 11.42 8.91 -4.48
N ALA A 226 11.28 7.63 -4.14
CA ALA A 226 10.04 6.88 -4.27
C ALA A 226 8.93 7.35 -3.30
N LEU A 227 9.29 8.04 -2.20
CA LEU A 227 8.32 8.70 -1.30
C LEU A 227 7.66 9.94 -1.91
N VAL A 228 8.32 10.63 -2.85
CA VAL A 228 7.81 11.88 -3.45
C VAL A 228 6.39 11.72 -4.02
N PRO A 229 6.13 10.78 -4.95
CA PRO A 229 4.78 10.62 -5.51
C PRO A 229 3.77 10.10 -4.49
N ILE A 230 4.20 9.36 -3.46
CA ILE A 230 3.32 8.86 -2.39
C ILE A 230 2.81 10.04 -1.54
N LEU A 231 3.70 10.90 -1.05
CA LEU A 231 3.29 12.07 -0.25
C LEU A 231 2.43 13.04 -1.08
N ALA A 232 2.76 13.20 -2.37
CA ALA A 232 1.96 13.97 -3.31
C ALA A 232 0.55 13.38 -3.52
N ALA A 233 0.40 12.06 -3.56
CA ALA A 233 -0.90 11.39 -3.76
C ALA A 233 -1.89 11.68 -2.62
N TYR A 234 -1.40 11.75 -1.38
CA TYR A 234 -2.20 12.10 -0.21
C TYR A 234 -2.35 13.61 0.02
N GLY A 235 -1.70 14.45 -0.78
CA GLY A 235 -1.87 15.89 -0.68
C GLY A 235 -1.16 16.52 0.51
N VAL A 236 -0.04 15.94 0.95
CA VAL A 236 0.78 16.47 2.06
C VAL A 236 1.26 17.89 1.75
N VAL A 237 1.13 18.81 2.69
CA VAL A 237 1.59 20.20 2.52
C VAL A 237 2.32 20.75 3.73
N ASP A 238 2.51 19.93 4.76
CA ASP A 238 3.32 20.21 5.93
C ASP A 238 4.28 19.06 6.20
N LEU A 239 5.52 19.39 6.58
CA LEU A 239 6.59 18.43 6.78
C LEU A 239 7.24 18.65 8.14
N VAL A 240 7.20 17.62 8.97
CA VAL A 240 7.81 17.58 10.28
C VAL A 240 8.84 16.47 10.30
N THR A 241 10.02 16.72 10.81
CA THR A 241 11.10 15.73 10.79
C THR A 241 12.01 15.86 11.99
N SER A 242 12.61 14.75 12.41
CA SER A 242 13.76 14.80 13.32
C SER A 242 14.91 15.59 12.69
N GLU A 243 15.60 16.40 13.48
CA GLU A 243 16.79 17.17 13.02
C GLU A 243 17.95 16.29 12.53
N TRP A 244 17.99 15.00 12.93
CA TRP A 244 19.02 14.08 12.46
C TRP A 244 19.02 13.92 10.94
N THR A 245 20.22 14.03 10.35
CA THR A 245 20.47 14.17 8.90
C THR A 245 19.72 13.17 8.04
N ARG A 246 19.69 11.88 8.43
CA ARG A 246 18.95 10.84 7.69
C ARG A 246 17.44 11.09 7.61
N CYS A 247 16.81 11.64 8.65
CA CYS A 247 15.39 11.99 8.62
C CYS A 247 15.16 13.20 7.71
N ALA A 248 15.95 14.26 7.88
CA ALA A 248 15.90 15.44 7.02
C ALA A 248 16.11 15.07 5.52
N GLN A 249 17.11 14.25 5.21
CA GLN A 249 17.39 13.77 3.85
C GLN A 249 16.26 12.90 3.27
N THR A 250 15.55 12.13 4.10
CA THR A 250 14.46 11.25 3.64
C THR A 250 13.30 12.06 3.04
N VAL A 251 13.01 13.23 3.60
CA VAL A 251 11.92 14.11 3.13
C VAL A 251 12.40 15.22 2.20
N ALA A 252 13.71 15.45 2.08
CA ALA A 252 14.29 16.57 1.35
C ALA A 252 13.89 16.62 -0.13
N LEU A 253 13.80 15.47 -0.81
CA LEU A 253 13.39 15.44 -2.22
C LEU A 253 11.94 15.86 -2.42
N TYR A 254 11.05 15.43 -1.52
CA TYR A 254 9.66 15.86 -1.55
C TYR A 254 9.52 17.34 -1.18
N ALA A 255 10.21 17.79 -0.13
CA ALA A 255 10.23 19.19 0.29
C ALA A 255 10.63 20.11 -0.89
N ARG A 256 11.70 19.77 -1.61
CA ARG A 256 12.14 20.51 -2.78
C ARG A 256 11.11 20.48 -3.92
N ALA A 257 10.53 19.31 -4.21
CA ALA A 257 9.55 19.17 -5.29
C ALA A 257 8.24 19.93 -5.00
N ALA A 258 7.83 19.98 -3.73
CA ALA A 258 6.63 20.66 -3.27
C ALA A 258 6.85 22.15 -2.90
N GLY A 259 8.10 22.62 -2.86
CA GLY A 259 8.43 23.99 -2.43
C GLY A 259 8.18 24.23 -0.93
N LEU A 260 8.37 23.20 -0.10
CA LEU A 260 8.12 23.23 1.34
C LEU A 260 9.43 23.32 2.13
N GLU A 261 9.38 23.98 3.28
CA GLU A 261 10.46 24.01 4.27
C GLU A 261 10.11 23.10 5.45
N PRO A 262 10.85 22.00 5.67
CA PRO A 262 10.54 21.07 6.77
C PRO A 262 10.79 21.68 8.15
N HIS A 263 9.83 21.50 9.06
CA HIS A 263 9.94 21.79 10.48
C HIS A 263 10.78 20.71 11.18
N GLN A 264 11.99 21.07 11.58
CA GLN A 264 12.90 20.16 12.28
C GLN A 264 12.71 20.23 13.80
N HIS A 265 12.70 19.08 14.47
CA HIS A 265 12.61 19.00 15.93
C HIS A 265 13.71 18.09 16.51
N ASP A 266 14.36 18.59 17.56
CA ASP A 266 15.28 17.87 18.45
C ASP A 266 14.56 16.81 19.30
N ARG A 267 13.33 17.09 19.70
CA ARG A 267 12.45 16.19 20.47
C ARG A 267 12.14 14.87 19.77
N LEU A 268 12.23 14.83 18.43
CA LEU A 268 11.97 13.64 17.63
C LEU A 268 13.20 12.73 17.47
N THR A 269 14.34 13.11 18.04
CA THR A 269 15.56 12.29 18.01
C THR A 269 15.46 11.08 18.93
N GLU A 270 16.22 10.01 18.66
CA GLU A 270 16.24 8.83 19.53
C GLU A 270 16.73 9.18 20.95
N ALA A 271 17.66 10.13 21.06
CA ALA A 271 18.21 10.56 22.34
C ALA A 271 17.14 11.26 23.19
N ASP A 272 16.37 12.18 22.60
CA ASP A 272 15.36 12.94 23.33
C ASP A 272 14.11 12.14 23.63
N HIS A 273 13.68 11.31 22.68
CA HIS A 273 12.61 10.36 22.92
C HIS A 273 12.91 9.44 24.10
N LYS A 274 14.15 8.94 24.25
CA LYS A 274 14.55 8.14 25.41
C LYS A 274 14.44 8.92 26.73
N ARG A 275 14.65 10.24 26.72
CA ARG A 275 14.51 11.10 27.90
C ARG A 275 13.05 11.39 28.22
N SER A 276 12.23 11.67 27.21
CA SER A 276 10.82 12.00 27.39
C SER A 276 9.96 11.62 26.19
N PRO A 277 9.39 10.40 26.17
CA PRO A 277 8.43 9.99 25.14
C PRO A 277 7.18 10.88 25.10
N ALA A 278 6.81 11.47 26.24
CA ALA A 278 5.64 12.35 26.34
C ALA A 278 5.73 13.60 25.45
N LEU A 279 6.95 14.10 25.19
CA LEU A 279 7.16 15.23 24.28
C LEU A 279 6.90 14.85 22.82
N VAL A 280 7.29 13.65 22.41
CA VAL A 280 6.94 13.11 21.08
C VAL A 280 5.43 12.92 20.97
N ALA A 281 4.80 12.35 22.01
CA ALA A 281 3.36 12.16 22.03
C ALA A 281 2.60 13.50 21.92
N ALA A 282 3.11 14.57 22.52
CA ALA A 282 2.55 15.92 22.37
C ALA A 282 2.63 16.41 20.92
N ILE A 283 3.78 16.27 20.25
CA ILE A 283 3.93 16.64 18.83
C ILE A 283 2.94 15.87 17.95
N VAL A 284 2.78 14.56 18.17
CA VAL A 284 1.84 13.75 17.37
C VAL A 284 0.39 14.18 17.62
N ARG A 285 0.02 14.53 18.85
CA ARG A 285 -1.31 15.08 19.17
C ARG A 285 -1.55 16.43 18.50
N ASP A 286 -0.57 17.33 18.52
CA ASP A 286 -0.68 18.61 17.82
C ASP A 286 -0.87 18.41 16.30
N LEU A 287 -0.17 17.43 15.72
CA LEU A 287 -0.35 17.03 14.31
C LEU A 287 -1.69 16.34 14.04
N LEU A 288 -2.30 15.70 15.03
CA LEU A 288 -3.67 15.16 14.94
C LEU A 288 -4.73 16.26 15.06
N ASP A 289 -4.47 17.32 15.83
CA ASP A 289 -5.41 18.44 15.98
C ASP A 289 -5.34 19.43 14.79
N SER A 290 -4.19 19.54 14.13
CA SER A 290 -4.02 20.37 12.94
C SER A 290 -4.99 19.96 11.81
N PRO A 291 -5.61 20.90 11.07
CA PRO A 291 -6.40 20.58 9.89
C PRO A 291 -5.55 20.34 8.62
N ILE A 292 -4.23 20.46 8.73
CA ILE A 292 -3.30 20.46 7.60
C ILE A 292 -2.83 19.02 7.29
N PRO A 293 -2.90 18.56 6.02
CA PRO A 293 -2.26 17.33 5.57
C PRO A 293 -0.75 17.36 5.84
N ALA A 294 -0.24 16.45 6.67
CA ALA A 294 1.14 16.50 7.14
C ALA A 294 1.87 15.16 7.00
N ALA A 295 3.20 15.21 6.90
CA ALA A 295 4.05 14.05 7.08
C ALA A 295 5.08 14.25 8.20
N LEU A 296 5.31 13.21 8.99
CA LEU A 296 6.25 13.14 10.10
C LEU A 296 7.34 12.11 9.81
N CYS A 297 8.60 12.52 9.65
CA CYS A 297 9.71 11.60 9.50
C CYS A 297 10.46 11.37 10.83
N THR A 298 10.63 10.10 11.22
CA THR A 298 11.22 9.72 12.51
C THR A 298 12.02 8.41 12.45
N HIS A 299 12.44 7.91 13.63
CA HIS A 299 13.31 6.75 13.82
C HIS A 299 12.53 5.56 14.37
N ARG A 300 13.02 4.34 14.09
CA ARG A 300 12.44 3.09 14.61
C ARG A 300 12.18 3.10 16.13
N PRO A 301 13.10 3.55 17.00
CA PRO A 301 12.85 3.57 18.45
C PRO A 301 11.74 4.54 18.89
N VAL A 302 11.42 5.54 18.06
CA VAL A 302 10.40 6.57 18.34
C VAL A 302 9.01 6.11 17.85
N LEU A 303 8.96 5.23 16.84
CA LEU A 303 7.72 4.72 16.24
C LEU A 303 6.71 4.16 17.25
N PRO A 304 7.07 3.39 18.30
CA PRO A 304 6.09 2.88 19.26
C PRO A 304 5.23 4.00 19.83
N THR A 305 5.83 5.09 20.30
CA THR A 305 5.10 6.23 20.86
C THR A 305 4.21 6.93 19.83
N VAL A 306 4.68 7.05 18.59
CA VAL A 306 3.85 7.63 17.52
C VAL A 306 2.64 6.76 17.23
N LEU A 307 2.85 5.45 17.09
CA LEU A 307 1.81 4.47 16.79
C LEU A 307 0.82 4.31 17.95
N ASP A 308 1.29 4.38 19.20
CA ASP A 308 0.45 4.38 20.40
C ASP A 308 -0.52 5.57 20.38
N VAL A 309 -0.03 6.79 20.10
CA VAL A 309 -0.90 7.97 19.99
C VAL A 309 -1.92 7.81 18.85
N LEU A 310 -1.50 7.29 17.68
CA LEU A 310 -2.45 7.00 16.59
C LEU A 310 -3.50 5.97 17.02
N ALA A 311 -3.10 4.92 17.74
CA ALA A 311 -3.99 3.88 18.25
C ALA A 311 -4.98 4.40 19.30
N GLU A 312 -4.54 5.28 20.20
CA GLU A 312 -5.40 5.96 21.18
C GLU A 312 -6.49 6.82 20.52
N HIS A 313 -6.20 7.38 19.34
CA HIS A 313 -7.16 8.17 18.55
C HIS A 313 -7.94 7.32 17.54
N SER A 314 -7.75 6.00 17.57
CA SER A 314 -8.37 5.04 16.66
C SER A 314 -9.47 4.24 17.34
N ARG A 315 -10.42 3.73 16.56
CA ARG A 315 -11.23 2.59 17.00
C ARG A 315 -10.39 1.32 16.93
N ARG A 316 -10.74 0.31 17.73
CA ARG A 316 -10.01 -0.96 17.82
C ARG A 316 -9.66 -1.59 16.44
N PRO A 317 -10.58 -1.70 15.45
CA PRO A 317 -10.21 -2.27 14.15
C PRO A 317 -9.14 -1.47 13.38
N VAL A 318 -9.08 -0.15 13.59
CA VAL A 318 -8.09 0.73 12.97
C VAL A 318 -6.77 0.66 13.73
N ALA A 319 -6.83 0.64 15.06
CA ALA A 319 -5.66 0.43 15.91
C ALA A 319 -4.98 -0.91 15.60
N ASP A 320 -5.76 -1.98 15.46
CA ASP A 320 -5.27 -3.33 15.14
C ASP A 320 -4.63 -3.41 13.73
N ALA A 321 -4.96 -2.47 12.83
CA ALA A 321 -4.39 -2.38 11.48
C ALA A 321 -3.06 -1.60 11.43
N LEU A 322 -2.73 -0.83 12.48
CA LEU A 322 -1.42 -0.20 12.60
C LEU A 322 -0.33 -1.26 12.80
N PRO A 323 0.93 -1.01 12.41
CA PRO A 323 2.00 -1.94 12.70
C PRO A 323 2.14 -2.21 14.19
N GLN A 324 2.06 -3.49 14.58
CA GLN A 324 2.02 -3.91 16.00
C GLN A 324 3.37 -4.39 16.55
N HIS A 325 4.32 -4.70 15.67
CA HIS A 325 5.54 -5.39 16.05
C HIS A 325 6.75 -4.70 15.47
N ASP A 326 7.78 -4.56 16.30
CA ASP A 326 9.10 -4.10 15.88
C ASP A 326 9.62 -4.97 14.71
N PRO A 327 10.14 -4.37 13.62
CA PRO A 327 10.60 -2.98 13.48
C PRO A 327 9.52 -1.93 13.17
N PHE A 328 8.25 -2.28 13.21
CA PHE A 328 7.05 -1.50 12.88
C PHE A 328 6.97 -1.08 11.41
N LEU A 329 8.01 -0.43 10.91
CA LEU A 329 8.18 -0.01 9.53
C LEU A 329 9.59 -0.38 9.09
N GLU A 330 9.78 -0.86 7.86
CA GLU A 330 11.13 -0.98 7.28
C GLU A 330 11.70 0.41 6.96
N PRO A 331 13.03 0.59 6.79
CA PRO A 331 13.58 1.88 6.38
C PRO A 331 12.91 2.39 5.10
N GLY A 332 12.40 3.62 5.11
CA GLY A 332 11.66 4.22 4.00
C GLY A 332 10.17 3.89 3.93
N ASP A 333 9.68 2.91 4.70
CA ASP A 333 8.24 2.64 4.78
C ASP A 333 7.50 3.78 5.49
N ALA A 334 6.20 3.88 5.20
CA ALA A 334 5.31 4.84 5.82
C ALA A 334 4.00 4.20 6.30
N VAL A 335 3.38 4.80 7.31
CA VAL A 335 1.96 4.62 7.64
C VAL A 335 1.21 5.89 7.26
N VAL A 336 0.11 5.74 6.55
CA VAL A 336 -0.84 6.83 6.28
C VAL A 336 -2.00 6.68 7.25
N ALA A 337 -2.12 7.58 8.21
CA ALA A 337 -3.28 7.68 9.09
C ALA A 337 -4.28 8.67 8.50
N HIS A 338 -5.50 8.21 8.24
CA HIS A 338 -6.61 9.03 7.73
C HIS A 338 -7.37 9.63 8.90
N VAL A 339 -7.24 10.94 9.09
CA VAL A 339 -7.78 11.65 10.25
C VAL A 339 -9.06 12.38 9.86
N ALA A 340 -10.17 12.03 10.49
CA ALA A 340 -11.42 12.77 10.43
C ALA A 340 -11.55 13.70 11.64
N THR A 341 -12.11 14.89 11.44
CA THR A 341 -12.44 15.80 12.55
C THR A 341 -13.84 15.50 13.03
N THR A 342 -13.99 15.15 14.31
CA THR A 342 -15.30 14.88 14.93
C THR A 342 -15.60 15.93 16.00
N ALA A 343 -16.85 15.97 16.48
CA ALA A 343 -17.22 16.81 17.62
C ALA A 343 -16.41 16.53 18.90
N LYS A 344 -15.76 15.36 19.01
CA LYS A 344 -14.93 14.95 20.15
C LYS A 344 -13.42 15.09 19.88
N GLY A 345 -13.04 15.83 18.85
CA GLY A 345 -11.66 15.98 18.39
C GLY A 345 -11.29 15.05 17.23
N PRO A 346 -10.00 15.01 16.84
CA PRO A 346 -9.55 14.21 15.72
C PRO A 346 -9.64 12.71 16.00
N ARG A 347 -9.99 11.95 14.98
CA ARG A 347 -10.04 10.48 15.03
C ARG A 347 -9.38 9.89 13.81
N VAL A 348 -8.51 8.92 14.02
CA VAL A 348 -7.94 8.12 12.94
C VAL A 348 -9.00 7.08 12.56
N VAL A 349 -9.57 7.23 11.36
CA VAL A 349 -10.69 6.41 10.87
C VAL A 349 -10.24 5.28 9.96
N ALA A 350 -9.03 5.37 9.41
CA ALA A 350 -8.37 4.30 8.68
C ALA A 350 -6.85 4.49 8.76
N ALA A 351 -6.11 3.40 8.59
CA ALA A 351 -4.67 3.43 8.46
C ALA A 351 -4.21 2.42 7.42
N GLU A 352 -3.17 2.75 6.66
CA GLU A 352 -2.55 1.85 5.69
C GLU A 352 -1.03 1.96 5.75
N THR A 353 -0.33 0.83 5.58
CA THR A 353 1.13 0.82 5.47
C THR A 353 1.51 0.85 4.00
N VAL A 354 2.33 1.82 3.63
CA VAL A 354 2.81 2.01 2.26
C VAL A 354 4.31 1.75 2.23
N ARG A 355 4.73 0.93 1.27
CA ARG A 355 6.14 0.63 1.01
C ARG A 355 6.52 1.23 -0.33
N PRO A 356 7.45 2.20 -0.38
CA PRO A 356 7.95 2.70 -1.65
C PRO A 356 8.58 1.58 -2.48
N VAL A 357 8.34 1.59 -3.79
CA VAL A 357 8.96 0.65 -4.73
C VAL A 357 10.27 1.28 -5.22
N VAL A 358 11.40 0.61 -4.94
CA VAL A 358 12.76 1.09 -5.23
C VAL A 358 13.56 0.13 -6.08
#